data_AF-A0A556ML15-F1
#
_entry.id   AF-A0A556ML15-F1
#
_cell.length_a   1.000
_cell.length_b   1.000
_cell.length_c   1.000
_cell.angle_alpha   90.00
_cell.angle_beta   90.00
_cell.angle_gamma   90.00
#
_symmetry.space_group_name_H-M   'P 1'
#
loop_
_entity.id
_entity.type
_entity.pdbx_description
1 polymer ?
#
loop_
_entity_poly.entity_id
_entity_poly.type
_entity_poly.pdbx_seq_one_letter_code
_entity_poly.pdbx_strand_id
1 'polypeptide(L)'
;MNWRVALLFIILFDGCKSTNNAGWRQLDARLFTINAPGNWKLTIPQDQEDSFVGEIVGPKVSLSFDCSSRGYANDLKDIDSSSHHIKIDSSGKFLIKTIYPKKIGQGMTGIYIKDRSSTFDFQMNGMNLSAEDQQSALKAFKTITFKQ
;
A
#
# COMPACT_ATOMS: atom_id res chain seq x y z
N MET A 1 35.70 56.03 19.40
CA MET A 1 36.35 54.80 18.89
C MET A 1 35.53 53.63 19.38
N ASN A 2 35.22 52.72 18.46
CA ASN A 2 34.53 51.43 18.65
C ASN A 2 33.01 51.51 18.81
N TRP A 3 32.19 50.63 18.23
CA TRP A 3 32.23 49.87 16.99
C TRP A 3 30.78 49.43 16.77
N ARG A 4 30.33 49.40 15.51
CA ARG A 4 28.98 48.95 15.15
C ARG A 4 28.86 47.45 15.37
N VAL A 5 27.75 46.99 15.94
CA VAL A 5 27.27 45.62 15.69
C VAL A 5 25.80 45.70 15.30
N ALA A 6 25.56 45.73 14.00
CA ALA A 6 24.27 45.38 13.44
C ALA A 6 24.24 43.85 13.32
N LEU A 7 23.41 43.18 14.13
CA LEU A 7 23.12 41.76 13.99
C LEU A 7 22.22 41.59 12.76
N LEU A 8 22.83 41.30 11.62
CA LEU A 8 22.14 40.82 10.43
C LEU A 8 21.76 39.35 10.68
N PHE A 9 20.50 39.09 11.04
CA PHE A 9 19.93 37.75 10.96
C PHE A 9 19.69 37.42 9.48
N ILE A 10 20.71 36.86 8.82
CA ILE A 10 20.51 36.16 7.55
C ILE A 10 19.87 34.82 7.92
N ILE A 11 18.54 34.76 7.88
CA ILE A 11 17.84 33.48 7.85
C ILE A 11 18.12 32.87 6.48
N LEU A 12 19.16 32.06 6.40
CA LEU A 12 19.35 31.10 5.32
C LEU A 12 18.17 30.11 5.43
N PHE A 13 17.09 30.39 4.71
CA PHE A 13 16.19 29.32 4.29
C PHE A 13 16.97 28.51 3.25
N ASP A 14 17.87 27.64 3.72
CA ASP A 14 18.30 26.50 2.94
C ASP A 14 17.03 25.71 2.63
N GLY A 15 16.58 25.87 1.39
CA GLY A 15 15.38 25.24 0.90
C GLY A 15 15.45 23.76 1.20
N CYS A 16 14.39 23.23 1.81
CA CYS A 16 14.12 21.82 1.64
C CYS A 16 13.77 21.65 0.15
N LYS A 17 14.80 21.41 -0.67
CA LYS A 17 14.63 20.70 -1.93
C LYS A 17 14.04 19.38 -1.51
N SER A 18 12.71 19.27 -1.59
CA SER A 18 12.05 17.98 -1.66
C SER A 18 12.64 17.33 -2.89
N THR A 19 13.68 16.52 -2.67
CA THR A 19 14.16 15.60 -3.67
C THR A 19 12.95 14.73 -3.97
N ASN A 20 12.41 14.88 -5.17
CA ASN A 20 11.51 13.91 -5.75
C ASN A 20 12.24 12.57 -5.70
N ASN A 21 12.06 11.81 -4.63
CA ASN A 21 12.44 10.42 -4.59
C ASN A 21 11.45 9.69 -5.49
N ALA A 22 11.67 9.78 -6.80
CA ALA A 22 11.04 8.97 -7.84
C ALA A 22 11.57 7.52 -7.76
N GLY A 23 11.65 6.98 -6.55
CA GLY A 23 12.14 5.65 -6.21
C GLY A 23 11.16 4.96 -5.27
N TRP A 24 11.35 3.66 -5.08
CA TRP A 24 10.54 2.88 -4.16
C TRP A 24 11.02 3.07 -2.72
N ARG A 25 10.09 3.10 -1.76
CA ARG A 25 10.38 3.13 -0.32
C ARG A 25 9.55 2.09 0.41
N GLN A 26 10.06 1.62 1.54
CA GLN A 26 9.28 0.78 2.44
C GLN A 26 8.30 1.65 3.24
N LEU A 27 7.05 1.20 3.29
CA LEU A 27 6.01 1.68 4.18
C LEU A 27 5.86 0.68 5.32
N ASP A 28 5.88 1.17 6.55
CA ASP A 28 5.63 0.39 7.74
C ASP A 28 4.19 0.63 8.20
N ALA A 29 3.33 -0.37 8.01
CA ALA A 29 1.92 -0.34 8.38
C ALA A 29 1.66 -1.02 9.72
N ARG A 30 2.63 -1.00 10.65
CA ARG A 30 2.56 -1.62 11.97
C ARG A 30 2.51 -3.15 11.94
N LEU A 31 1.49 -3.77 11.32
CA LEU A 31 1.33 -5.24 11.24
C LEU A 31 2.06 -5.86 10.05
N PHE A 32 2.39 -5.07 9.04
CA PHE A 32 3.15 -5.51 7.87
C PHE A 32 4.01 -4.37 7.33
N THR A 33 4.95 -4.73 6.46
CA THR A 33 5.68 -3.79 5.63
C THR A 33 5.39 -4.06 4.16
N ILE A 34 5.43 -3.01 3.35
CA ILE A 34 5.27 -3.09 1.89
C ILE A 34 6.15 -2.03 1.23
N ASN A 35 6.80 -2.36 0.11
CA ASN A 35 7.47 -1.37 -0.70
C ASN A 35 6.48 -0.74 -1.68
N ALA A 36 6.55 0.58 -1.85
CA ALA A 36 5.68 1.34 -2.74
C ALA A 36 6.44 2.53 -3.39
N PRO A 37 5.94 3.12 -4.48
CA PRO A 37 6.47 4.37 -5.01
C PRO A 37 6.60 5.47 -3.95
N GLY A 38 7.66 6.27 -4.00
CA GLY A 38 8.03 7.22 -2.96
C GLY A 38 6.98 8.30 -2.68
N ASN A 39 6.17 8.61 -3.68
CA ASN A 39 5.06 9.56 -3.59
C ASN A 39 3.76 8.94 -3.03
N TRP A 40 3.71 7.64 -2.78
CA TRP A 40 2.59 6.99 -2.09
C TRP A 40 2.72 7.20 -0.58
N LYS A 41 1.59 7.35 0.10
CA LYS A 41 1.49 7.62 1.53
C LYS A 41 0.58 6.61 2.19
N LEU A 42 1.00 6.13 3.36
CA LEU A 42 0.17 5.29 4.21
C LEU A 42 -0.71 6.17 5.10
N THR A 43 -2.00 5.85 5.17
CA THR A 43 -2.99 6.47 6.05
C THR A 43 -3.65 5.39 6.89
N ILE A 44 -3.57 5.54 8.20
CA ILE A 44 -4.22 4.66 9.18
C ILE A 44 -5.26 5.48 9.94
N PRO A 45 -6.56 5.17 9.85
CA PRO A 45 -7.59 5.79 10.69
C PRO A 45 -7.28 5.64 12.18
N GLN A 46 -7.59 6.66 12.99
CA GLN A 46 -7.32 6.66 14.44
C GLN A 46 -8.18 5.64 15.20
N ASP A 47 -9.47 5.58 14.87
CA ASP A 47 -10.43 4.70 15.51
C ASP A 47 -10.62 3.43 14.67
N GLN A 48 -10.30 2.27 15.26
CA GLN A 48 -10.47 0.97 14.63
C GLN A 48 -10.93 -0.05 15.67
N GLU A 49 -11.96 -0.81 15.34
CA GLU A 49 -12.61 -1.73 16.28
C GLU A 49 -12.20 -3.19 16.00
N ASP A 50 -12.72 -3.76 14.91
CA ASP A 50 -12.65 -5.20 14.66
C ASP A 50 -11.47 -5.64 13.78
N SER A 51 -11.06 -4.78 12.85
CA SER A 51 -9.98 -5.03 11.88
C SER A 51 -8.95 -3.92 11.91
N PHE A 52 -7.71 -4.28 11.61
CA PHE A 52 -6.69 -3.27 11.32
C PHE A 52 -6.73 -2.88 9.84
N VAL A 53 -7.38 -1.76 9.55
CA VAL A 53 -7.62 -1.23 8.21
C VAL A 53 -6.79 0.02 7.93
N GLY A 54 -6.65 0.36 6.66
CA GLY A 54 -6.01 1.61 6.25
C GLY A 54 -5.95 1.73 4.74
N GLU A 55 -5.25 2.75 4.28
CA GLU A 55 -5.09 3.04 2.85
C GLU A 55 -3.66 3.39 2.51
N ILE A 56 -3.24 3.02 1.29
CA ILE A 56 -2.03 3.53 0.66
C ILE A 56 -2.46 4.37 -0.55
N VAL A 57 -2.19 5.67 -0.49
CA VAL A 57 -2.66 6.66 -1.45
C VAL A 57 -1.49 7.27 -2.20
N GLY A 58 -1.55 7.23 -3.53
CA GLY A 58 -0.68 7.99 -4.43
C GLY A 58 -1.47 9.04 -5.22
N PRO A 59 -0.87 9.69 -6.23
CA PRO A 59 -1.54 10.77 -6.96
C PRO A 59 -2.85 10.38 -7.67
N LYS A 60 -2.97 9.12 -8.12
CA LYS A 60 -4.12 8.60 -8.87
C LYS A 60 -4.55 7.19 -8.42
N VAL A 61 -4.09 6.79 -7.24
CA VAL A 61 -4.27 5.43 -6.72
C VAL A 61 -4.65 5.52 -5.26
N SER A 62 -5.67 4.76 -4.87
CA SER A 62 -5.97 4.44 -3.48
C SER A 62 -6.06 2.92 -3.37
N LEU A 63 -5.26 2.35 -2.47
CA LEU A 63 -5.30 0.95 -2.11
C LEU A 63 -5.77 0.82 -0.66
N SER A 64 -7.02 0.41 -0.45
CA SER A 64 -7.52 0.11 0.88
C SER A 64 -7.09 -1.30 1.28
N PHE A 65 -6.81 -1.50 2.56
CA PHE A 65 -6.47 -2.82 3.10
C PHE A 65 -7.22 -3.14 4.39
N ASP A 66 -7.33 -4.43 4.65
CA ASP A 66 -7.90 -5.02 5.86
C ASP A 66 -6.99 -6.15 6.33
N CYS A 67 -6.38 -5.98 7.51
CA CYS A 67 -5.71 -7.04 8.26
C CYS A 67 -6.68 -7.53 9.35
N SER A 68 -7.18 -8.76 9.21
CA SER A 68 -8.10 -9.34 10.16
C SER A 68 -7.44 -10.53 10.89
N SER A 69 -7.57 -10.56 12.21
CA SER A 69 -7.17 -11.70 13.04
C SER A 69 -8.27 -12.76 13.15
N ARG A 70 -9.49 -12.46 12.68
CA ARG A 70 -10.69 -13.31 12.85
C ARG A 70 -11.22 -13.93 11.57
N GLY A 71 -10.59 -13.67 10.43
CA GLY A 71 -10.97 -14.26 9.16
C GLY A 71 -12.02 -13.47 8.38
N TYR A 72 -12.17 -12.17 8.65
CA TYR A 72 -13.18 -11.30 8.05
C TYR A 72 -12.72 -10.54 6.81
N ALA A 73 -11.42 -10.59 6.47
CA ALA A 73 -10.95 -9.91 5.28
C ALA A 73 -11.59 -10.53 4.02
N ASN A 74 -12.09 -9.70 3.11
CA ASN A 74 -12.76 -10.16 1.90
C ASN A 74 -11.82 -11.05 1.05
N ASP A 75 -12.24 -12.28 0.77
CA ASP A 75 -11.43 -13.28 0.06
C ASP A 75 -11.39 -13.09 -1.47
N LEU A 76 -12.08 -12.07 -1.98
CA LEU A 76 -12.21 -11.74 -3.40
C LEU A 76 -12.82 -12.89 -4.22
N LYS A 77 -13.78 -13.63 -3.66
CA LYS A 77 -14.44 -14.75 -4.35
C LYS A 77 -15.44 -14.34 -5.44
N ASP A 78 -16.08 -13.18 -5.31
CA ASP A 78 -17.16 -12.74 -6.22
C ASP A 78 -16.62 -12.04 -7.48
N ILE A 79 -15.37 -12.32 -7.86
CA ILE A 79 -14.70 -11.74 -9.03
C ILE A 79 -14.93 -12.62 -10.25
N ASP A 80 -15.51 -12.03 -11.29
CA ASP A 80 -15.75 -12.72 -12.55
C ASP A 80 -14.43 -13.00 -13.30
N SER A 81 -14.14 -14.29 -13.52
CA SER A 81 -12.95 -14.75 -14.26
C SER A 81 -12.99 -14.42 -15.75
N SER A 82 -14.16 -14.07 -16.30
CA SER A 82 -14.28 -13.57 -17.68
C SER A 82 -13.65 -12.19 -17.82
N SER A 83 -13.73 -11.35 -16.79
CA SER A 83 -13.24 -9.96 -16.79
C SER A 83 -11.88 -9.78 -16.09
N HIS A 84 -11.46 -10.72 -15.24
CA HIS A 84 -10.22 -10.62 -14.47
C HIS A 84 -9.24 -11.76 -14.75
N HIS A 85 -7.96 -11.44 -14.65
CA HIS A 85 -6.93 -12.45 -14.39
C HIS A 85 -6.98 -12.80 -12.91
N ILE A 86 -7.04 -14.11 -12.61
CA ILE A 86 -7.02 -14.63 -11.24
C ILE A 86 -5.79 -15.54 -11.13
N LYS A 87 -4.86 -15.18 -10.25
CA LYS A 87 -3.71 -16.01 -9.91
C LYS A 87 -3.88 -16.49 -8.47
N ILE A 88 -3.78 -17.80 -8.27
CA ILE A 88 -3.65 -18.40 -6.94
C ILE A 88 -2.23 -18.93 -6.83
N ASP A 89 -1.57 -18.58 -5.72
CA ASP A 89 -0.24 -19.03 -5.34
C ASP A 89 -0.28 -19.61 -3.93
N SER A 90 0.70 -20.45 -3.62
CA SER A 90 0.88 -20.97 -2.27
C SER A 90 2.36 -20.94 -1.92
N SER A 91 2.69 -20.13 -0.93
CA SER A 91 3.92 -20.33 -0.16
C SER A 91 3.56 -21.19 1.06
N GLY A 92 4.50 -21.94 1.63
CA GLY A 92 4.20 -22.91 2.69
C GLY A 92 3.28 -22.36 3.81
N LYS A 93 3.50 -21.11 4.24
CA LYS A 93 2.68 -20.45 5.28
C LYS A 93 1.37 -19.84 4.75
N PHE A 94 1.34 -19.37 3.50
CA PHE A 94 0.24 -18.52 3.00
C PHE A 94 -0.40 -19.06 1.71
N LEU A 95 -1.73 -19.01 1.65
CA LEU A 95 -2.47 -19.01 0.39
C LEU A 95 -2.60 -17.56 -0.11
N ILE A 96 -2.23 -17.31 -1.35
CA ILE A 96 -2.23 -15.96 -1.93
C ILE A 96 -3.11 -15.96 -3.18
N LYS A 97 -4.09 -15.07 -3.24
CA LYS A 97 -4.91 -14.80 -4.43
C LYS A 97 -4.62 -13.39 -4.91
N THR A 98 -4.24 -13.23 -6.17
CA THR A 98 -4.06 -11.92 -6.80
C THR A 98 -5.00 -11.80 -7.99
N ILE A 99 -5.70 -10.68 -8.09
CA ILE A 99 -6.61 -10.36 -9.18
C ILE A 99 -6.22 -9.04 -9.84
N TYR A 100 -6.48 -8.91 -11.13
CA TYR A 100 -6.43 -7.64 -11.86
C TYR A 100 -7.26 -7.74 -13.13
N PRO A 101 -7.85 -6.63 -13.61
CA PRO A 101 -8.74 -6.68 -14.76
C PRO A 101 -7.97 -6.98 -16.04
N LYS A 102 -8.58 -7.74 -16.95
CA LYS A 102 -8.05 -7.98 -18.31
C LYS A 102 -8.04 -6.70 -19.13
N LYS A 103 -8.99 -5.82 -18.87
CA LYS A 103 -9.08 -4.47 -19.44
C LYS A 103 -8.63 -3.45 -18.41
N ILE A 104 -7.48 -2.84 -18.65
CA ILE A 104 -6.90 -1.81 -17.77
C ILE A 104 -7.92 -0.69 -17.51
N GLY A 105 -7.95 -0.21 -16.26
CA GLY A 105 -8.87 0.85 -15.84
C GLY A 105 -10.33 0.42 -15.65
N GLN A 106 -10.65 -0.88 -15.75
CA GLN A 106 -12.02 -1.39 -15.61
C GLN A 106 -12.08 -2.60 -14.69
N GLY A 107 -12.18 -2.35 -13.38
CA GLY A 107 -12.33 -3.39 -12.36
C GLY A 107 -11.33 -3.26 -11.22
N MET A 108 -11.23 -4.31 -10.43
CA MET A 108 -10.45 -4.35 -9.21
C MET A 108 -9.07 -4.95 -9.46
N THR A 109 -8.04 -4.27 -8.97
CA THR A 109 -6.71 -4.87 -8.77
C THR A 109 -6.54 -5.13 -7.29
N GLY A 110 -6.27 -6.36 -6.89
CA GLY A 110 -6.23 -6.72 -5.48
C GLY A 110 -5.44 -7.98 -5.16
N ILE A 111 -5.13 -8.12 -3.88
CA ILE A 111 -4.51 -9.30 -3.29
C ILE A 111 -5.29 -9.70 -2.04
N TYR A 112 -5.43 -11.00 -1.85
CA TYR A 112 -5.87 -11.65 -0.63
C TYR A 112 -4.81 -12.64 -0.18
N ILE A 113 -4.49 -12.66 1.12
CA ILE A 113 -3.51 -13.55 1.73
C ILE A 113 -4.14 -14.19 2.96
N LYS A 114 -4.15 -15.53 3.00
CA LYS A 114 -4.65 -16.32 4.13
C LYS A 114 -3.51 -17.11 4.77
N ASP A 115 -3.31 -16.95 6.07
CA ASP A 115 -2.46 -17.88 6.83
C ASP A 115 -3.12 -19.25 6.91
N ARG A 116 -2.37 -20.31 6.59
CA ARG A 116 -2.88 -21.69 6.59
C ARG A 116 -2.98 -22.28 8.00
N SER A 117 -2.31 -21.68 8.98
CA SER A 117 -2.18 -22.16 10.35
C SER A 117 -3.02 -21.37 11.36
N SER A 118 -3.64 -20.27 10.94
CA SER A 118 -4.44 -19.42 11.82
C SER A 118 -5.64 -18.80 11.11
N THR A 119 -6.45 -18.06 11.87
CA THR A 119 -7.57 -17.27 11.33
C THR A 119 -7.11 -15.99 10.64
N PHE A 120 -5.82 -15.63 10.73
CA PHE A 120 -5.28 -14.41 10.13
C PHE A 120 -5.51 -14.37 8.62
N ASP A 121 -6.07 -13.27 8.14
CA ASP A 121 -6.08 -12.92 6.74
C ASP A 121 -5.88 -11.44 6.48
N PHE A 122 -5.54 -11.18 5.22
CA PHE A 122 -5.22 -9.88 4.72
C PHE A 122 -5.82 -9.69 3.35
N GLN A 123 -6.35 -8.49 3.10
CA GLN A 123 -6.84 -8.05 1.81
C GLN A 123 -6.26 -6.67 1.52
N MET A 124 -5.87 -6.40 0.27
CA MET A 124 -5.62 -5.04 -0.23
C MET A 124 -6.10 -4.89 -1.66
N ASN A 125 -6.83 -3.82 -2.00
CA ASN A 125 -7.28 -3.56 -3.36
C ASN A 125 -7.43 -2.08 -3.71
N GLY A 126 -7.46 -1.80 -5.01
CA GLY A 126 -7.92 -0.53 -5.57
C GLY A 126 -8.74 -0.74 -6.85
N MET A 127 -9.49 0.28 -7.24
CA MET A 127 -10.42 0.23 -8.38
C MET A 127 -9.93 1.07 -9.56
N ASN A 128 -10.12 0.55 -10.76
CA ASN A 128 -9.91 1.25 -12.04
C ASN A 128 -8.51 1.88 -12.18
N LEU A 129 -7.49 1.17 -11.71
CA LEU A 129 -6.11 1.64 -11.77
C LEU A 129 -5.66 1.86 -13.22
N SER A 130 -4.83 2.89 -13.42
CA SER A 130 -4.11 3.08 -14.68
C SER A 130 -3.15 1.91 -14.94
N ALA A 131 -2.63 1.78 -16.17
CA ALA A 131 -1.67 0.71 -16.48
C ALA A 131 -0.45 0.74 -15.56
N GLU A 132 0.08 1.94 -15.32
CA GLU A 132 1.25 2.17 -14.46
C GLU A 132 0.94 1.88 -12.99
N ASP A 133 -0.22 2.33 -12.50
CA ASP A 133 -0.63 2.11 -11.10
C ASP A 133 -0.96 0.64 -10.84
N GLN A 134 -1.60 -0.05 -11.79
CA GLN A 134 -1.86 -1.49 -11.70
C GLN A 134 -0.53 -2.26 -11.64
N GLN A 135 0.44 -1.93 -12.50
CA GLN A 135 1.75 -2.57 -12.47
C GLN A 135 2.48 -2.29 -11.15
N SER A 136 2.39 -1.07 -10.63
CA SER A 136 3.00 -0.67 -9.36
C SER A 136 2.33 -1.39 -8.18
N ALA A 137 1.00 -1.49 -8.13
CA ALA A 137 0.28 -2.24 -7.11
C ALA A 137 0.68 -3.72 -7.12
N LEU A 138 0.70 -4.36 -8.30
CA LEU A 138 1.09 -5.77 -8.44
C LEU A 138 2.55 -6.02 -8.03
N LYS A 139 3.45 -5.06 -8.23
CA LYS A 139 4.84 -5.13 -7.72
C LYS A 139 4.88 -4.97 -6.20
N ALA A 140 4.13 -4.01 -5.66
CA ALA A 140 4.05 -3.76 -4.22
C ALA A 140 3.52 -4.97 -3.45
N PHE A 141 2.46 -5.61 -3.95
CA PHE A 141 1.86 -6.81 -3.35
C PHE A 141 2.87 -7.94 -3.11
N LYS A 142 3.88 -8.09 -3.98
CA LYS A 142 4.93 -9.12 -3.84
C LYS A 142 5.92 -8.85 -2.71
N THR A 143 5.90 -7.64 -2.14
CA THR A 143 6.83 -7.21 -1.09
C THR A 143 6.19 -7.20 0.29
N ILE A 144 4.90 -7.57 0.38
CA ILE A 144 4.18 -7.61 1.66
C ILE A 144 4.84 -8.65 2.56
N THR A 145 5.26 -8.19 3.74
CA THR A 145 5.83 -9.04 4.80
C THR A 145 5.10 -8.74 6.10
N PHE A 146 4.50 -9.75 6.72
CA PHE A 146 3.81 -9.63 8.00
C PHE A 146 4.80 -9.77 9.15
N LYS A 147 4.65 -8.96 10.22
CA LYS A 147 5.58 -8.92 11.37
C LYS A 147 5.26 -9.96 12.46
N GLN A 148 4.70 -11.10 12.07
CA GLN A 148 4.26 -12.16 12.98
C GLN A 148 5.45 -12.92 13.57
#